data_AF-A0A382VRU9-F1
#
_entry.id   AF-A0A382VRU9-F1
#
_cell.length_a   1.000
_cell.length_b   1.000
_cell.length_c   1.000
_cell.angle_alpha   90.00
_cell.angle_beta   90.00
_cell.angle_gamma   90.00
#
_symmetry.space_group_name_H-M   'P 1'
#
loop_
_entity.id
_entity.type
_entity.pdbx_description
1 polymer ?
#
loop_
_entity_poly.entity_id
_entity_poly.type
_entity_poly.pdbx_seq_one_letter_code
_entity_poly.pdbx_strand_id
1 'polypeptide(L)'
;HDWSFNADGQTIENSVSLRYGAHSWAGGAIAHELGHNLGLQDLYDKHVEADSEGIFPSEVFRFVGAFGIMGGAHREKFSNNEMFAWSRWQLGWLRDTQVACITSFPASVWLTPLAIPGGRKAALVPLTETTALVVESRRKLGYDSDLRKEGALVYKVDTSVPSGEGPIVVGSLFGSPPDSSVILGPGGVWNWEGYFVTVKEVTPEGDLVEITAQ
;
A
#
# COMPACT_ATOMS: atom_id res chain seq x y z
N HIS A 1 15.67 -13.83 4.62
CA HIS A 1 16.23 -12.79 3.74
C HIS A 1 16.74 -11.68 4.64
N ASP A 2 17.97 -11.82 5.11
CA ASP A 2 18.67 -10.75 5.80
C ASP A 2 19.46 -10.01 4.72
N TRP A 3 19.12 -8.75 4.44
CA TRP A 3 19.89 -7.86 3.56
C TRP A 3 21.19 -7.39 4.23
N SER A 4 21.70 -8.19 5.17
CA SER A 4 22.96 -7.96 5.84
C SER A 4 24.10 -8.32 4.89
N PHE A 5 25.06 -7.42 4.72
CA PHE A 5 26.29 -7.74 4.01
C PHE A 5 27.46 -7.72 4.98
N ASN A 6 28.35 -8.70 4.81
CA ASN A 6 29.59 -8.74 5.58
C ASN A 6 30.69 -8.02 4.80
N ALA A 7 31.25 -6.99 5.42
CA ALA A 7 32.41 -6.27 4.91
C ALA A 7 33.47 -6.19 6.01
N ASP A 8 34.69 -6.64 5.71
CA ASP A 8 35.83 -6.61 6.64
C ASP A 8 35.54 -7.23 8.03
N GLY A 9 34.74 -8.30 8.06
CA GLY A 9 34.38 -9.01 9.31
C GLY A 9 33.31 -8.29 10.15
N GLN A 10 32.74 -7.20 9.64
CA GLN A 10 31.59 -6.51 10.23
C GLN A 10 30.32 -6.91 9.47
N THR A 11 29.26 -7.24 10.21
CA THR A 11 27.93 -7.41 9.63
C THR A 11 27.26 -6.04 9.59
N ILE A 12 26.91 -5.59 8.39
CA ILE A 12 26.13 -4.37 8.21
C ILE A 12 24.69 -4.81 7.96
N GLU A 13 23.83 -4.56 8.94
CA GLU A 13 22.45 -5.09 8.98
C GLU A 13 21.47 -4.32 8.09
N ASN A 14 21.84 -3.13 7.60
CA ASN A 14 21.01 -2.33 6.69
C ASN A 14 21.90 -1.70 5.60
N SER A 15 21.61 -2.03 4.35
CA SER A 15 22.42 -1.58 3.22
C SER A 15 21.64 -1.51 1.92
N VAL A 16 21.97 -0.52 1.10
CA VAL A 16 21.45 -0.38 -0.26
C VAL A 16 22.61 -0.55 -1.22
N SER A 17 22.74 -1.74 -1.81
CA SER A 17 23.72 -1.98 -2.87
C SER A 17 23.05 -1.91 -4.23
N LEU A 18 23.45 -0.94 -5.06
CA LEU A 18 22.99 -0.84 -6.44
C LEU A 18 24.10 -1.25 -7.40
N ARG A 19 23.76 -2.07 -8.40
CA ARG A 19 24.69 -2.43 -9.47
C ARG A 19 24.94 -1.20 -10.35
N TYR A 20 26.21 -0.95 -10.69
CA TYR A 20 26.60 0.10 -11.63
C TYR A 20 25.84 -0.04 -12.97
N GLY A 21 25.17 1.03 -13.43
CA GLY A 21 24.37 1.07 -14.67
C GLY A 21 22.84 0.98 -14.50
N ALA A 22 22.35 0.83 -13.27
CA ALA A 22 20.93 0.67 -12.92
C ALA A 22 20.09 1.97 -12.90
N HIS A 23 20.22 2.84 -13.90
CA HIS A 23 19.77 4.24 -13.77
C HIS A 23 18.25 4.45 -13.64
N SER A 24 17.39 3.58 -14.22
CA SER A 24 15.94 3.81 -14.26
C SER A 24 15.18 3.36 -13.00
N TRP A 25 15.72 2.42 -12.24
CA TRP A 25 15.05 1.81 -11.08
C TRP A 25 15.68 2.16 -9.74
N ALA A 26 16.92 2.67 -9.76
CA ALA A 26 17.69 3.05 -8.57
C ALA A 26 16.95 4.02 -7.64
N GLY A 27 16.25 5.02 -8.17
CA GLY A 27 15.56 6.02 -7.34
C GLY A 27 14.46 5.42 -6.46
N GLY A 28 13.65 4.52 -7.02
CA GLY A 28 12.59 3.87 -6.27
C GLY A 28 13.10 2.78 -5.32
N ALA A 29 14.17 2.08 -5.68
CA ALA A 29 14.86 1.18 -4.75
C ALA A 29 15.44 1.95 -3.55
N ILE A 30 16.15 3.06 -3.76
CA ILE A 30 16.66 3.89 -2.65
C ILE A 30 15.51 4.36 -1.74
N ALA A 31 14.39 4.79 -2.32
CA ALA A 31 13.24 5.22 -1.55
C ALA A 31 12.58 4.07 -0.76
N HIS A 32 12.53 2.86 -1.33
CA HIS A 32 12.08 1.63 -0.66
C HIS A 32 12.96 1.33 0.56
N GLU A 33 14.28 1.27 0.37
CA GLU A 33 15.22 0.96 1.44
C GLU A 33 15.30 2.04 2.52
N LEU A 34 15.11 3.32 2.14
CA LEU A 34 14.94 4.39 3.10
C LEU A 34 13.66 4.18 3.93
N GLY A 35 12.61 3.61 3.35
CA GLY A 35 11.40 3.20 4.06
C GLY A 35 11.70 2.24 5.22
N HIS A 36 12.60 1.27 5.03
CA HIS A 36 13.04 0.37 6.11
C HIS A 36 13.78 1.11 7.22
N ASN A 37 14.63 2.08 6.89
CA ASN A 37 15.30 2.93 7.89
C ASN A 37 14.30 3.75 8.73
N LEU A 38 13.10 4.00 8.19
CA LEU A 38 12.00 4.68 8.88
C LEU A 38 11.04 3.71 9.58
N GLY A 39 11.30 2.40 9.54
CA GLY A 39 10.52 1.37 10.23
C GLY A 39 9.38 0.75 9.42
N LEU A 40 9.38 0.92 8.09
CA LEU A 40 8.42 0.23 7.23
C LEU A 40 8.88 -1.18 6.87
N GLN A 41 7.91 -2.08 6.73
CA GLN A 41 8.12 -3.47 6.37
C GLN A 41 7.99 -3.68 4.85
N ASP A 42 8.59 -4.75 4.34
CA ASP A 42 8.34 -5.27 3.01
C ASP A 42 6.88 -5.72 2.88
N LEU A 43 6.25 -5.36 1.76
CA LEU A 43 4.87 -5.73 1.42
C LEU A 43 4.80 -6.69 0.23
N TYR A 44 5.94 -7.10 -0.32
CA TYR A 44 6.03 -8.22 -1.26
C TYR A 44 6.22 -9.55 -0.53
N ASP A 45 5.91 -10.65 -1.19
CA ASP A 45 6.04 -11.98 -0.61
C ASP A 45 7.48 -12.48 -0.60
N LYS A 46 8.08 -12.58 0.58
CA LYS A 46 9.48 -13.00 0.75
C LYS A 46 9.72 -14.50 0.53
N HIS A 47 8.66 -15.30 0.41
CA HIS A 47 8.74 -16.74 0.19
C HIS A 47 8.70 -17.11 -1.29
N VAL A 48 8.47 -16.14 -2.18
CA VAL A 48 8.55 -16.34 -3.62
C VAL A 48 10.00 -16.24 -4.05
N GLU A 49 10.51 -17.31 -4.68
CA GLU A 49 11.86 -17.35 -5.20
C GLU A 49 11.93 -16.87 -6.66
N ALA A 50 13.05 -16.24 -7.01
CA ALA A 50 13.37 -15.92 -8.38
C ALA A 50 13.72 -17.18 -9.17
N ASP A 51 13.49 -17.15 -10.48
CA ASP A 51 13.98 -18.20 -11.38
C ASP A 51 15.52 -18.19 -11.51
N SER A 52 16.06 -19.11 -12.31
CA SER A 52 17.51 -19.21 -12.54
C SER A 52 18.14 -17.97 -13.17
N GLU A 53 17.34 -17.09 -13.76
CA GLU A 53 17.78 -15.83 -14.36
C GLU A 53 17.68 -14.65 -13.37
N GLY A 54 17.21 -14.90 -12.14
CA GLY A 54 17.00 -13.88 -11.11
C GLY A 54 15.71 -13.07 -11.31
N ILE A 55 14.75 -13.59 -12.09
CA ILE A 55 13.47 -12.94 -12.34
C ILE A 55 12.42 -13.51 -11.38
N PHE A 56 11.80 -12.63 -10.58
CA PHE A 56 10.69 -13.03 -9.71
C PHE A 56 9.39 -13.19 -10.50
N PRO A 57 8.61 -14.26 -10.25
CA PRO A 57 7.27 -14.38 -10.81
C PRO A 57 6.34 -13.33 -10.18
N SER A 58 5.25 -13.00 -10.86
CA SER A 58 4.30 -11.96 -10.41
C SER A 58 3.67 -12.23 -9.04
N GLU A 59 3.67 -13.50 -8.61
CA GLU A 59 3.19 -13.92 -7.29
C GLU A 59 3.90 -13.23 -6.12
N VAL A 60 5.14 -12.74 -6.33
CA VAL A 60 5.85 -11.94 -5.33
C VAL A 60 5.05 -10.67 -4.94
N PHE A 61 4.18 -10.18 -5.82
CA PHE A 61 3.34 -9.00 -5.57
C PHE A 61 1.93 -9.34 -5.08
N ARG A 62 1.65 -10.58 -4.67
CA ARG A 62 0.30 -11.07 -4.37
C ARG A 62 -0.49 -10.24 -3.35
N PHE A 63 0.18 -9.58 -2.40
CA PHE A 63 -0.49 -8.88 -1.30
C PHE A 63 -0.95 -7.47 -1.68
N VAL A 64 -0.07 -6.67 -2.28
CA VAL A 64 -0.34 -5.26 -2.57
C VAL A 64 -0.28 -4.91 -4.04
N GLY A 65 0.27 -5.80 -4.87
CA GLY A 65 0.30 -5.66 -6.32
C GLY A 65 0.95 -4.35 -6.78
N ALA A 66 0.18 -3.54 -7.52
CA ALA A 66 0.64 -2.25 -8.05
C ALA A 66 0.62 -1.10 -7.03
N PHE A 67 0.44 -1.36 -5.74
CA PHE A 67 0.24 -0.31 -4.72
C PHE A 67 1.32 -0.34 -3.64
N GLY A 68 1.73 0.85 -3.17
CA GLY A 68 2.73 1.02 -2.12
C GLY A 68 4.17 0.82 -2.61
N ILE A 69 5.05 1.76 -2.24
CA ILE A 69 6.47 1.67 -2.57
C ILE A 69 7.17 0.46 -1.91
N MET A 70 6.63 0.01 -0.77
CA MET A 70 7.14 -1.15 -0.04
C MET A 70 6.71 -2.50 -0.66
N GLY A 71 5.87 -2.48 -1.71
CA GLY A 71 5.44 -3.68 -2.44
C GLY A 71 6.46 -4.24 -3.42
N GLY A 72 7.66 -3.64 -3.54
CA GLY A 72 8.70 -4.06 -4.47
C GLY A 72 8.48 -3.57 -5.91
N ALA A 73 9.44 -3.86 -6.80
CA ALA A 73 9.39 -3.45 -8.21
C ALA A 73 8.67 -4.45 -9.10
N HIS A 74 7.56 -4.05 -9.72
CA HIS A 74 6.99 -4.82 -10.81
C HIS A 74 7.82 -4.64 -12.09
N ARG A 75 8.39 -5.75 -12.60
CA ARG A 75 8.96 -5.96 -13.95
C ARG A 75 9.31 -4.67 -14.70
N GLU A 76 10.38 -4.00 -14.27
CA GLU A 76 11.04 -2.81 -14.88
C GLU A 76 10.77 -1.43 -14.23
N LYS A 77 9.87 -1.28 -13.25
CA LYS A 77 9.68 0.01 -12.57
C LYS A 77 9.44 -0.14 -11.06
N PHE A 78 10.40 0.34 -10.26
CA PHE A 78 10.14 0.79 -8.87
C PHE A 78 9.42 2.14 -8.84
N SER A 79 9.28 2.81 -9.99
CA SER A 79 8.70 4.14 -10.07
C SER A 79 7.18 4.06 -10.12
N ASN A 80 6.54 4.81 -9.24
CA ASN A 80 5.12 5.22 -9.29
C ASN A 80 4.14 4.37 -8.48
N ASN A 81 4.50 4.06 -7.24
CA ASN A 81 3.55 3.59 -6.24
C ASN A 81 3.48 4.61 -5.10
N GLU A 82 2.39 5.36 -5.01
CA GLU A 82 2.12 6.17 -3.82
C GLU A 82 2.11 5.29 -2.57
N MET A 83 2.72 5.78 -1.49
CA MET A 83 2.72 5.09 -0.19
C MET A 83 1.29 4.99 0.33
N PHE A 84 0.94 3.85 0.95
CA PHE A 84 -0.34 3.72 1.63
C PHE A 84 -0.52 4.83 2.69
N ALA A 85 -1.75 5.29 2.86
CA ALA A 85 -2.09 6.23 3.93
C ALA A 85 -1.74 5.64 5.31
N TRP A 86 -1.90 4.33 5.50
CA TRP A 86 -1.42 3.63 6.69
C TRP A 86 0.08 3.84 6.93
N SER A 87 0.92 3.60 5.92
CA SER A 87 2.38 3.81 6.05
C SER A 87 2.72 5.27 6.34
N ARG A 88 2.07 6.22 5.69
CA ARG A 88 2.27 7.66 5.98
C ARG A 88 1.82 8.05 7.39
N TRP A 89 0.79 7.41 7.93
CA TRP A 89 0.34 7.61 9.30
C TRP A 89 1.31 6.99 10.31
N GLN A 90 1.78 5.77 10.07
CA GLN A 90 2.81 5.10 10.88
C GLN A 90 4.09 5.94 10.99
N LEU A 91 4.47 6.64 9.92
CA LEU A 91 5.63 7.55 9.90
C LEU A 91 5.36 8.93 10.51
N GLY A 92 4.13 9.21 10.96
CA GLY A 92 3.72 10.51 11.49
C GLY A 92 3.60 11.63 10.45
N TRP A 93 3.58 11.28 9.15
CA TRP A 93 3.41 12.25 8.06
C TRP A 93 1.94 12.61 7.85
N LEU A 94 1.04 11.70 8.17
CA LEU A 94 -0.37 12.01 8.41
C LEU A 94 -0.59 12.22 9.90
N ARG A 95 -1.35 13.26 10.24
CA ARG A 95 -1.80 13.50 11.62
C ARG A 95 -3.03 12.65 11.91
N ASP A 96 -3.27 12.35 13.18
CA ASP A 96 -4.48 11.62 13.62
C ASP A 96 -5.78 12.29 13.14
N THR A 97 -5.81 13.62 13.05
CA THR A 97 -6.96 14.38 12.53
C THR A 97 -7.23 14.16 11.05
N GLN A 98 -6.27 13.60 10.31
CA GLN A 98 -6.41 13.22 8.91
C GLN A 98 -6.83 11.75 8.74
N VAL A 99 -6.94 10.99 9.82
CA VAL A 99 -7.40 9.60 9.82
C VAL A 99 -8.76 9.53 10.51
N ALA A 100 -9.78 9.14 9.77
CA ALA A 100 -11.10 8.93 10.32
C ALA A 100 -11.20 7.53 10.95
N CYS A 101 -11.04 7.42 12.26
CA CYS A 101 -11.29 6.17 12.98
C CYS A 101 -12.80 5.96 13.15
N ILE A 102 -13.31 4.86 12.60
CA ILE A 102 -14.73 4.52 12.53
C ILE A 102 -15.02 3.34 13.46
N THR A 103 -15.75 3.62 14.53
CA THR A 103 -16.17 2.64 15.55
C THR A 103 -17.69 2.56 15.71
N SER A 104 -18.44 3.25 14.86
CA SER A 104 -19.91 3.27 14.85
C SER A 104 -20.39 3.33 13.40
N PHE A 105 -21.48 2.61 13.11
CA PHE A 105 -21.97 2.39 11.75
C PHE A 105 -23.47 2.72 11.64
N PRO A 106 -23.95 3.16 10.46
CA PRO A 106 -23.16 3.51 9.27
C PRO A 106 -22.35 4.80 9.47
N ALA A 107 -21.26 4.95 8.73
CA ALA A 107 -20.45 6.17 8.74
C ALA A 107 -20.06 6.61 7.33
N SER A 108 -20.17 7.91 7.07
CA SER A 108 -19.76 8.51 5.79
C SER A 108 -18.57 9.44 5.99
N VAL A 109 -17.56 9.30 5.13
CA VAL A 109 -16.29 10.03 5.20
C VAL A 109 -15.93 10.56 3.83
N TRP A 110 -15.71 11.87 3.73
CA TRP A 110 -15.07 12.46 2.56
C TRP A 110 -13.56 12.25 2.64
N LEU A 111 -12.98 11.57 1.66
CA LEU A 111 -11.56 11.29 1.56
C LEU A 111 -10.94 12.15 0.47
N THR A 112 -10.02 13.02 0.86
CA THR A 112 -9.22 13.81 -0.08
C THR A 112 -8.08 12.94 -0.63
N PRO A 113 -7.78 12.99 -1.95
CA PRO A 113 -6.75 12.18 -2.59
C PRO A 113 -5.42 12.24 -1.85
N LEU A 114 -4.73 11.10 -1.76
CA LEU A 114 -3.54 10.98 -0.93
C LEU A 114 -2.39 11.90 -1.38
N ALA A 115 -2.29 12.16 -2.69
CA ALA A 115 -1.31 13.06 -3.29
C ALA A 115 -1.56 14.56 -3.03
N ILE A 116 -2.78 14.96 -2.61
CA ILE A 116 -3.14 16.37 -2.36
C ILE A 116 -2.91 16.68 -0.87
N PRO A 117 -2.39 17.85 -0.47
CA PRO A 117 -2.27 18.19 0.96
C PRO A 117 -3.62 18.40 1.67
N GLY A 118 -3.68 18.08 2.96
CA GLY A 118 -4.84 18.38 3.83
C GLY A 118 -6.05 17.46 3.68
N GLY A 119 -7.09 17.70 4.48
CA GLY A 119 -8.29 16.85 4.53
C GLY A 119 -8.06 15.49 5.17
N ARG A 120 -9.14 14.70 5.26
CA ARG A 120 -9.10 13.30 5.71
C ARG A 120 -8.51 12.44 4.59
N LYS A 121 -7.50 11.63 4.90
CA LYS A 121 -6.73 10.82 3.95
C LYS A 121 -7.09 9.35 3.97
N ALA A 122 -7.53 8.88 5.13
CA ALA A 122 -7.97 7.52 5.31
C ALA A 122 -9.23 7.47 6.17
N ALA A 123 -10.10 6.52 5.88
CA ALA A 123 -11.07 5.99 6.83
C ALA A 123 -10.58 4.64 7.30
N LEU A 124 -10.60 4.43 8.62
CA LEU A 124 -10.07 3.25 9.26
C LEU A 124 -11.13 2.62 10.15
N VAL A 125 -11.35 1.33 10.00
CA VAL A 125 -12.19 0.53 10.88
C VAL A 125 -11.30 -0.43 11.65
N PRO A 126 -11.14 -0.27 12.98
CA PRO A 126 -10.49 -1.29 13.80
C PRO A 126 -11.33 -2.58 13.76
N LEU A 127 -10.72 -3.71 13.42
CA LEU A 127 -11.38 -5.02 13.35
C LEU A 127 -11.02 -5.87 14.57
N THR A 128 -9.74 -5.86 14.96
CA THR A 128 -9.22 -6.46 16.20
C THR A 128 -8.18 -5.53 16.84
N GLU A 129 -7.47 -5.99 17.87
CA GLU A 129 -6.34 -5.25 18.46
C GLU A 129 -5.18 -5.03 17.47
N THR A 130 -5.04 -5.89 16.46
CA THR A 130 -3.92 -5.85 15.48
C THR A 130 -4.38 -5.63 14.05
N THR A 131 -5.68 -5.75 13.76
CA THR A 131 -6.19 -5.67 12.39
C THR A 131 -7.11 -4.48 12.18
N ALA A 132 -7.03 -3.91 10.98
CA ALA A 132 -7.88 -2.80 10.56
C ALA A 132 -8.23 -2.87 9.08
N LEU A 133 -9.43 -2.44 8.71
CA LEU A 133 -9.80 -2.13 7.33
C LEU A 133 -9.51 -0.65 7.06
N VAL A 134 -8.85 -0.36 5.95
CA VAL A 134 -8.48 1.01 5.57
C VAL A 134 -9.02 1.31 4.18
N VAL A 135 -9.56 2.53 4.03
CA VAL A 135 -10.03 3.08 2.77
C VAL A 135 -9.31 4.39 2.51
N GLU A 136 -8.74 4.55 1.32
CA GLU A 136 -8.04 5.78 0.89
C GLU A 136 -8.44 6.18 -0.53
N SER A 137 -8.33 7.47 -0.85
CA SER A 137 -8.63 7.98 -2.19
C SER A 137 -7.37 8.07 -3.05
N ARG A 138 -7.39 7.42 -4.23
CA ARG A 138 -6.29 7.36 -5.20
C ARG A 138 -6.66 8.12 -6.47
N ARG A 139 -5.71 8.90 -6.98
CA ARG A 139 -5.82 9.71 -8.20
C ARG A 139 -4.54 9.59 -9.01
N LYS A 140 -4.59 9.84 -10.32
CA LYS A 140 -3.45 9.88 -11.24
C LYS A 140 -2.60 11.13 -11.03
N LEU A 141 -2.09 11.29 -9.81
CA LEU A 141 -1.36 12.46 -9.34
C LEU A 141 -0.11 12.01 -8.58
N GLY A 142 0.95 12.81 -8.66
CA GLY A 142 2.20 12.53 -7.95
C GLY A 142 2.76 11.15 -8.32
N TYR A 143 3.01 10.32 -7.29
CA TYR A 143 3.53 8.96 -7.48
C TYR A 143 2.51 7.99 -8.08
N ASP A 144 1.25 8.38 -8.26
CA ASP A 144 0.24 7.52 -8.89
C ASP A 144 -0.08 7.93 -10.34
N SER A 145 0.73 8.77 -10.98
CA SER A 145 0.46 9.33 -12.32
C SER A 145 0.10 8.29 -13.39
N ASP A 146 0.60 7.06 -13.24
CA ASP A 146 0.42 5.96 -14.18
C ASP A 146 -0.75 5.02 -13.82
N LEU A 147 -1.50 5.29 -12.75
CA LEU A 147 -2.70 4.51 -12.41
C LEU A 147 -3.66 4.47 -13.61
N ARG A 148 -4.23 3.30 -13.91
CA ARG A 148 -5.20 3.20 -15.02
C ARG A 148 -6.60 3.63 -14.59
N LYS A 149 -6.92 3.51 -13.29
CA LYS A 149 -8.20 3.84 -12.66
C LYS A 149 -7.99 4.69 -11.42
N GLU A 150 -8.96 5.53 -11.11
CA GLU A 150 -9.00 6.41 -9.94
C GLU A 150 -10.22 6.07 -9.07
N GLY A 151 -10.15 6.37 -7.78
CA GLY A 151 -11.24 6.11 -6.84
C GLY A 151 -10.74 5.65 -5.47
N ALA A 152 -11.60 4.96 -4.73
CA ALA A 152 -11.29 4.47 -3.40
C ALA A 152 -10.57 3.11 -3.46
N LEU A 153 -9.42 3.01 -2.80
CA LEU A 153 -8.69 1.76 -2.58
C LEU A 153 -9.03 1.23 -1.18
N VAL A 154 -9.34 -0.06 -1.09
CA VAL A 154 -9.64 -0.75 0.17
C VAL A 154 -8.60 -1.83 0.42
N TYR A 155 -8.06 -1.86 1.64
CA TYR A 155 -7.08 -2.86 2.05
C TYR A 155 -7.21 -3.19 3.53
N LYS A 156 -6.77 -4.40 3.91
CA LYS A 156 -6.61 -4.81 5.29
C LYS A 156 -5.18 -4.58 5.75
N VAL A 157 -5.03 -4.19 7.00
CA VAL A 157 -3.77 -4.15 7.73
C VAL A 157 -3.83 -5.18 8.86
N ASP A 158 -2.73 -5.88 9.10
CA ASP A 158 -2.50 -6.73 10.27
C ASP A 158 -1.10 -6.48 10.83
N THR A 159 -1.01 -5.83 11.99
CA THR A 159 0.26 -5.48 12.63
C THR A 159 0.93 -6.66 13.32
N SER A 160 0.27 -7.82 13.41
CA SER A 160 0.86 -9.05 13.94
C SER A 160 1.61 -9.87 12.88
N VAL A 161 1.42 -9.55 11.60
CA VAL A 161 2.04 -10.26 10.49
C VAL A 161 3.45 -9.71 10.23
N PRO A 162 4.48 -10.58 10.09
CA PRO A 162 5.84 -10.14 9.84
C PRO A 162 6.06 -9.46 8.48
N SER A 163 7.21 -8.77 8.36
CA SER A 163 7.70 -8.25 7.08
C SER A 163 7.73 -9.35 6.02
N GLY A 164 7.19 -9.02 4.84
CA GLY A 164 7.14 -9.89 3.68
C GLY A 164 6.11 -11.02 3.74
N GLU A 165 5.23 -11.04 4.74
CA GLU A 165 4.17 -12.06 4.92
C GLU A 165 2.74 -11.52 4.72
N GLY A 166 2.63 -10.30 4.20
CA GLY A 166 1.34 -9.64 3.92
C GLY A 166 0.75 -8.87 5.11
N PRO A 167 1.50 -8.01 5.82
CA PRO A 167 0.94 -7.14 6.87
C PRO A 167 -0.02 -6.07 6.30
N ILE A 168 0.02 -5.84 4.99
CA ILE A 168 -1.00 -5.09 4.25
C ILE A 168 -1.44 -5.96 3.07
N VAL A 169 -2.75 -6.16 2.93
CA VAL A 169 -3.34 -6.91 1.82
C VAL A 169 -4.41 -6.06 1.15
N VAL A 170 -4.17 -5.70 -0.10
CA VAL A 170 -5.15 -5.05 -0.96
C VAL A 170 -6.13 -6.11 -1.44
N GLY A 171 -7.42 -5.78 -1.45
CA GLY A 171 -8.43 -6.66 -2.01
C GLY A 171 -8.11 -7.05 -3.45
N SER A 172 -8.04 -8.34 -3.76
CA SER A 172 -7.81 -8.85 -5.12
C SER A 172 -9.06 -9.55 -5.66
N LEU A 173 -9.23 -9.46 -6.99
CA LEU A 173 -10.15 -10.28 -7.74
C LEU A 173 -9.34 -11.41 -8.42
N PHE A 174 -9.69 -12.67 -8.16
CA PHE A 174 -9.24 -13.85 -8.91
C PHE A 174 -7.73 -14.21 -8.83
N GLY A 175 -7.12 -14.15 -7.65
CA GLY A 175 -5.80 -14.76 -7.40
C GLY A 175 -4.61 -14.14 -8.14
N SER A 176 -4.85 -13.06 -8.91
CA SER A 176 -3.80 -12.23 -9.49
C SER A 176 -3.33 -11.17 -8.48
N PRO A 177 -2.09 -10.68 -8.59
CA PRO A 177 -1.67 -9.50 -7.84
C PRO A 177 -2.63 -8.32 -8.07
N PRO A 178 -3.00 -7.57 -7.02
CA PRO A 178 -3.87 -6.41 -7.14
C PRO A 178 -3.35 -5.39 -8.18
N ASP A 179 -4.23 -4.92 -9.05
CA ASP A 179 -3.92 -3.81 -9.95
C ASP A 179 -5.02 -2.75 -9.86
N SER A 180 -4.96 -1.74 -10.72
CA SER A 180 -5.97 -0.68 -10.76
C SER A 180 -7.43 -1.14 -10.89
N SER A 181 -7.70 -2.39 -11.31
CA SER A 181 -9.06 -2.94 -11.38
C SER A 181 -9.77 -2.98 -10.03
N VAL A 182 -9.02 -3.09 -8.93
CA VAL A 182 -9.54 -3.22 -7.55
C VAL A 182 -9.96 -1.88 -6.95
N ILE A 183 -9.57 -0.76 -7.56
CA ILE A 183 -10.00 0.58 -7.14
C ILE A 183 -11.50 0.72 -7.39
N LEU A 184 -12.25 1.12 -6.37
CA LEU A 184 -13.70 1.31 -6.44
C LEU A 184 -14.03 2.66 -7.09
N GLY A 185 -14.83 2.63 -8.15
CA GLY A 185 -15.45 3.82 -8.73
C GLY A 185 -16.84 4.08 -8.12
N PRO A 186 -17.62 5.04 -8.66
CA PRO A 186 -18.97 5.34 -8.17
C PRO A 186 -19.87 4.10 -8.10
N GLY A 187 -20.54 3.89 -6.98
CA GLY A 187 -21.39 2.72 -6.74
C GLY A 187 -20.63 1.40 -6.54
N GLY A 188 -19.29 1.42 -6.59
CA GLY A 188 -18.46 0.28 -6.26
C GLY A 188 -18.63 -0.12 -4.80
N VAL A 189 -18.77 -1.41 -4.56
CA VAL A 189 -18.92 -1.99 -3.22
C VAL A 189 -17.81 -3.01 -3.00
N TRP A 190 -17.14 -2.91 -1.85
CA TRP A 190 -16.22 -3.94 -1.36
C TRP A 190 -16.73 -4.52 -0.05
N ASN A 191 -16.62 -5.83 0.13
CA ASN A 191 -16.93 -6.50 1.39
C ASN A 191 -15.65 -7.12 1.95
N TRP A 192 -15.36 -6.81 3.21
CA TRP A 192 -14.36 -7.52 3.99
C TRP A 192 -14.97 -7.97 5.32
N GLU A 193 -15.15 -9.28 5.50
CA GLU A 193 -15.57 -9.89 6.77
C GLU A 193 -16.82 -9.24 7.40
N GLY A 194 -17.80 -8.84 6.59
CA GLY A 194 -19.06 -8.22 7.07
C GLY A 194 -19.06 -6.69 7.10
N TYR A 195 -17.92 -6.05 6.79
CA TYR A 195 -17.83 -4.60 6.57
C TYR A 195 -17.97 -4.28 5.09
N PHE A 196 -18.89 -3.38 4.76
CA PHE A 196 -19.15 -2.95 3.39
C PHE A 196 -18.65 -1.53 3.19
N VAL A 197 -17.80 -1.32 2.19
CA VAL A 197 -17.35 -0.01 1.75
C VAL A 197 -18.05 0.31 0.44
N THR A 198 -18.84 1.39 0.42
CA THR A 198 -19.54 1.85 -0.77
C THR A 198 -19.05 3.25 -1.15
N VAL A 199 -18.67 3.44 -2.41
CA VAL A 199 -18.34 4.78 -2.93
C VAL A 199 -19.62 5.48 -3.37
N LYS A 200 -20.04 6.49 -2.60
CA LYS A 200 -21.28 7.24 -2.82
C LYS A 200 -21.11 8.35 -3.85
N GLU A 201 -19.94 8.98 -3.86
CA GLU A 201 -19.63 10.09 -4.76
C GLU A 201 -18.14 10.07 -5.10
N VAL A 202 -17.81 10.42 -6.35
CA VAL A 202 -16.44 10.59 -6.84
C VAL A 202 -16.34 11.95 -7.52
N THR A 203 -15.38 12.74 -7.09
CA THR A 203 -15.03 14.05 -7.66
C THR A 203 -13.52 14.13 -7.89
N PRO A 204 -13.02 15.10 -8.67
CA PRO A 204 -11.59 15.38 -8.73
C PRO A 204 -10.96 15.65 -7.35
N GLU A 205 -11.74 16.22 -6.41
CA GLU A 205 -11.31 16.62 -5.07
C GLU A 205 -11.35 15.49 -4.02
N GLY A 206 -11.97 14.36 -4.35
CA GLY A 206 -12.01 13.19 -3.47
C GLY A 206 -13.19 12.25 -3.66
N ASP A 207 -13.30 11.31 -2.73
CA ASP A 207 -14.33 10.28 -2.72
C ASP A 207 -15.15 10.38 -1.43
N LEU A 208 -16.49 10.39 -1.54
CA LEU A 208 -17.37 10.16 -0.40
C LEU A 208 -17.58 8.65 -0.26
N VAL A 209 -17.07 8.07 0.81
CA VAL A 209 -17.26 6.65 1.12
C VAL A 209 -18.22 6.49 2.27
N GLU A 210 -19.09 5.48 2.18
CA GLU A 210 -19.96 5.02 3.26
C GLU A 210 -19.50 3.63 3.70
N ILE A 211 -19.34 3.45 5.00
CA ILE A 211 -18.93 2.19 5.61
C ILE A 211 -20.08 1.70 6.48
N THR A 212 -20.51 0.46 6.26
CA THR A 212 -21.52 -0.22 7.07
C THR A 212 -20.96 -1.53 7.61
N ALA A 213 -21.54 -2.04 8.69
CA ALA A 213 -21.23 -3.33 9.28
C ALA A 213 -22.51 -4.16 9.37
N GLN A 214 -22.42 -5.46 9.07
CA GLN A 214 -23.49 -6.45 9.29
C GLN A 214 -23.37 -7.13 10.65
#